data_AF-A0A7J5VUS3-F1
#
_entry.id   AF-A0A7J5VUS3-F1
#
_cell.length_a   1.000
_cell.length_b   1.000
_cell.length_c   1.000
_cell.angle_alpha   90.00
_cell.angle_beta   90.00
_cell.angle_gamma   90.00
#
_symmetry.space_group_name_H-M   'P 1'
#
loop_
_entity.id
_entity.type
_entity.pdbx_description
1 polymer ?
#
loop_
_entity_poly.entity_id
_entity_poly.type
_entity_poly.pdbx_seq_one_letter_code
_entity_poly.pdbx_strand_id
1 'polypeptide(L)'
;MKKQLLGLTLLVILVTSGGCAYRYYLGMHGPSIKESPQMHNDSLKDDPQCLGCHQAKDGSSDAPQTSHPHFKGCLACHNDPV
;
A
#
# COMPACT_ATOMS: atom_id res chain seq x y z
N MET A 1 17.92 -11.44 37.74
CA MET A 1 18.57 -11.77 36.45
C MET A 1 17.63 -12.42 35.45
N LYS A 2 17.10 -13.64 35.65
CA LYS A 2 16.22 -14.32 34.65
C LYS A 2 14.97 -13.51 34.23
N LYS A 3 14.27 -12.86 35.17
CA LYS A 3 13.08 -12.04 34.87
C LYS A 3 13.41 -10.76 34.08
N GLN A 4 14.57 -10.15 34.35
CA GLN A 4 15.04 -8.97 33.62
C GLN A 4 15.48 -9.34 32.21
N LEU A 5 16.12 -10.50 32.04
CA LEU A 5 16.49 -11.03 30.71
C LEU A 5 15.24 -11.30 29.88
N LEU A 6 14.21 -11.94 30.46
CA LEU A 6 12.94 -12.20 29.78
C LEU A 6 12.25 -10.90 29.33
N GLY A 7 12.20 -9.90 30.22
CA GLY A 7 11.62 -8.59 29.89
C GLY A 7 12.35 -7.89 28.74
N LEU A 8 13.68 -7.94 28.74
CA LEU A 8 14.50 -7.37 27.68
C LEU A 8 14.24 -8.06 26.34
N THR A 9 14.19 -9.40 26.33
CA THR A 9 13.91 -10.18 25.11
C THR A 9 12.53 -9.85 24.54
N LEU A 10 11.51 -9.73 25.40
CA LEU A 10 10.14 -9.44 24.98
C LEU A 10 10.00 -8.03 24.39
N LEU A 11 10.70 -7.05 24.98
CA LEU A 11 10.79 -5.69 24.46
C LEU A 11 11.46 -5.65 23.08
N VAL A 12 12.57 -6.37 22.91
CA VAL A 12 13.27 -6.44 21.61
C VAL A 12 12.37 -7.03 20.54
N ILE A 13 11.63 -8.10 20.84
CA ILE A 13 10.67 -8.71 19.91
C ILE A 13 9.56 -7.71 19.53
N LEU A 14 9.01 -6.97 20.49
CA LEU A 14 7.97 -5.96 20.21
C LEU A 14 8.49 -4.82 19.33
N VAL A 15 9.68 -4.29 19.62
CA VAL A 15 10.25 -3.17 18.85
C VAL A 15 10.62 -3.62 17.44
N THR A 16 11.21 -4.81 17.29
CA THR A 16 11.60 -5.34 15.97
C THR A 16 10.41 -5.71 15.11
N SER A 17 9.39 -6.37 15.68
CA SER A 17 8.15 -6.69 14.96
C SER A 17 7.36 -5.42 14.57
N GLY A 18 7.25 -4.46 15.49
CA GLY A 18 6.65 -3.15 15.22
C GLY A 18 7.42 -2.37 14.15
N GLY A 19 8.76 -2.40 14.18
CA GLY A 19 9.61 -1.75 13.18
C GLY A 19 9.47 -2.36 11.78
N CYS A 20 9.34 -3.68 11.67
CA CYS A 20 9.09 -4.36 10.39
C CYS A 20 7.70 -4.01 9.81
N ALA A 21 6.66 -4.06 10.65
CA ALA A 21 5.30 -3.67 10.24
C ALA A 21 5.25 -2.18 9.85
N TYR A 22 5.88 -1.32 10.65
CA TYR A 22 6.00 0.10 10.35
C TYR A 22 6.70 0.33 9.01
N ARG A 23 7.84 -0.31 8.74
CA ARG A 23 8.54 -0.13 7.46
C ARG A 23 7.73 -0.67 6.28
N TYR A 24 7.09 -1.83 6.44
CA TYR A 24 6.30 -2.45 5.38
C TYR A 24 5.06 -1.61 5.01
N TYR A 25 4.36 -1.11 6.02
CA TYR A 25 3.12 -0.38 5.84
C TYR A 25 3.36 1.13 5.74
N LEU A 26 3.92 1.76 6.77
CA LEU A 26 4.10 3.21 6.84
C LEU A 26 5.40 3.70 6.18
N GLY A 27 6.46 2.89 6.17
CA GLY A 27 7.77 3.26 5.62
C GLY A 27 7.81 3.31 4.09
N MET A 28 6.88 2.63 3.41
CA MET A 28 6.73 2.70 1.96
C MET A 28 5.47 3.48 1.54
N HIS A 29 4.36 3.34 2.26
CA HIS A 29 3.11 4.03 1.91
C HIS A 29 3.15 5.52 2.30
N GLY A 30 3.73 5.87 3.45
CA GLY A 30 3.83 7.26 3.93
C GLY A 30 4.54 8.20 2.95
N PRO A 31 5.73 7.85 2.42
CA PRO A 31 6.39 8.63 1.38
C PRO A 31 5.53 8.74 0.10
N SER A 32 4.87 7.66 -0.32
CA SER A 32 3.99 7.70 -1.50
C SER A 32 2.79 8.66 -1.31
N ILE A 33 2.16 8.68 -0.13
CA ILE A 33 1.11 9.65 0.21
C ILE A 33 1.65 11.09 0.17
N LYS A 34 2.84 11.32 0.70
CA LYS A 34 3.45 12.65 0.75
C LYS A 34 3.80 13.19 -0.64
N GLU A 35 4.42 12.35 -1.48
CA GLU A 35 4.89 12.75 -2.82
C GLU A 35 3.77 12.70 -3.87
N SER A 36 2.69 11.95 -3.62
CA SER A 36 1.55 11.82 -4.53
C SER A 36 0.21 11.83 -3.77
N PRO A 37 -0.09 12.91 -3.02
CA PRO A 37 -1.32 13.02 -2.24
C PRO A 37 -2.57 13.00 -3.13
N GLN A 38 -2.45 13.46 -4.38
CA GLN A 38 -3.51 13.43 -5.38
C GLN A 38 -3.95 12.02 -5.77
N MET A 39 -3.08 11.01 -5.57
CA MET A 39 -3.38 9.60 -5.82
C MET A 39 -4.03 8.90 -4.61
N HIS A 40 -4.16 9.61 -3.50
CA HIS A 40 -4.74 9.11 -2.24
C HIS A 40 -5.99 9.92 -1.83
N ASN A 41 -6.47 10.79 -2.70
CA ASN A 41 -7.69 11.55 -2.46
C ASN A 41 -8.91 10.85 -3.07
N ASP A 42 -10.08 11.05 -2.48
CA ASP A 42 -11.34 10.48 -2.98
C ASP A 42 -11.81 11.13 -4.30
N SER A 43 -11.10 12.15 -4.77
CA SER A 43 -11.43 12.86 -6.02
C SER A 43 -10.87 12.19 -7.28
N LEU A 44 -10.11 11.11 -7.15
CA LEU A 44 -9.69 10.28 -8.28
C LEU A 44 -10.92 9.69 -8.95
N LYS A 45 -11.11 10.07 -10.22
CA LYS A 45 -12.16 9.47 -11.05
C LYS A 45 -11.83 8.01 -11.30
N ASP A 46 -12.84 7.17 -11.13
CA ASP A 46 -12.78 5.79 -11.56
C ASP A 46 -12.51 5.74 -13.08
N ASP A 47 -11.63 4.82 -13.48
CA ASP A 47 -11.31 4.49 -14.86
C ASP A 47 -11.98 3.16 -15.21
N PRO A 48 -13.27 3.16 -15.58
CA PRO A 48 -14.04 1.94 -15.75
C PRO A 48 -13.51 1.04 -16.87
N GLN A 49 -12.82 1.60 -17.87
CA GLN A 49 -12.17 0.83 -18.92
C GLN A 49 -11.00 0.02 -18.38
N CYS A 50 -10.08 0.66 -17.63
CA CYS A 50 -8.95 -0.05 -17.06
C CYS A 50 -9.37 -0.98 -15.91
N LEU A 51 -10.32 -0.58 -15.07
CA LEU A 51 -10.85 -1.42 -13.98
C LEU A 51 -11.61 -2.65 -14.48
N GLY A 52 -12.11 -2.65 -15.71
CA GLY A 52 -12.70 -3.82 -16.34
C GLY A 52 -11.74 -5.01 -16.41
N CYS A 53 -10.44 -4.74 -16.62
CA CYS A 53 -9.40 -5.75 -16.69
C CYS A 53 -8.46 -5.73 -15.46
N HIS A 54 -8.16 -4.58 -14.87
CA HIS A 54 -7.19 -4.42 -13.78
C HIS A 54 -7.88 -4.14 -12.44
N GLN A 55 -8.38 -5.20 -11.79
CA GLN A 55 -9.05 -5.09 -10.50
C GLN A 55 -8.06 -5.29 -9.33
N ALA A 56 -8.32 -4.60 -8.23
CA ALA A 56 -7.67 -4.86 -6.96
C ALA A 56 -8.30 -6.13 -6.36
N LYS A 57 -7.67 -7.29 -6.55
CA LYS A 57 -7.89 -8.39 -5.60
C LYS A 57 -8.43 -9.74 -6.05
N ASP A 58 -9.25 -9.86 -7.10
CA ASP A 58 -10.10 -11.06 -7.20
C ASP A 58 -10.82 -11.24 -8.56
N GLY A 59 -10.47 -10.41 -9.55
CA GLY A 59 -10.99 -10.54 -10.91
C GLY A 59 -10.24 -11.60 -11.73
N SER A 60 -10.98 -12.43 -12.47
CA SER A 60 -10.48 -13.48 -13.38
C SER A 60 -9.85 -12.92 -14.67
N SER A 61 -8.97 -11.94 -14.52
CA SER A 61 -8.38 -11.21 -15.64
C SER A 61 -6.91 -11.61 -15.80
N ASP A 62 -6.48 -11.80 -17.05
CA ASP A 62 -5.08 -12.03 -17.44
C ASP A 62 -4.17 -10.81 -17.15
N ALA A 63 -4.75 -9.70 -16.69
CA ALA A 63 -4.03 -8.48 -16.42
C ALA A 63 -3.29 -8.53 -15.06
N PRO A 64 -2.11 -7.88 -14.94
CA PRO A 64 -1.39 -7.78 -13.69
C PRO A 64 -2.27 -7.23 -12.56
N GLN A 65 -2.38 -8.02 -11.49
CA GLN A 65 -3.08 -7.59 -10.29
C GLN A 65 -2.30 -6.46 -9.61
N THR A 66 -3.02 -5.41 -9.26
CA THR A 66 -2.50 -4.35 -8.40
C THR A 66 -2.53 -4.80 -6.94
N SER A 67 -1.48 -4.47 -6.18
CA SER A 67 -1.42 -4.69 -4.73
C SER A 67 -2.16 -3.61 -3.94
N HIS A 68 -2.67 -2.57 -4.61
CA HIS A 68 -3.31 -1.43 -3.96
C HIS A 68 -4.82 -1.67 -3.76
N PRO A 69 -5.34 -1.67 -2.51
CA PRO A 69 -6.72 -2.08 -2.20
C PRO A 69 -7.80 -1.13 -2.74
N HIS A 70 -7.43 0.11 -3.07
CA HIS A 70 -8.35 1.11 -3.64
C HIS A 70 -7.85 1.61 -4.99
N PHE A 71 -7.34 0.70 -5.83
CA PHE A 71 -6.94 1.08 -7.17
C PHE A 71 -8.14 1.61 -7.97
N LYS A 72 -8.03 2.84 -8.47
CA LYS A 72 -9.10 3.56 -9.18
C LYS A 72 -8.87 3.64 -10.70
N GLY A 73 -7.70 3.25 -11.21
CA GLY A 73 -7.37 3.37 -12.63
C GLY A 73 -5.94 3.82 -12.93
N CYS A 74 -5.59 3.85 -14.22
CA CYS A 74 -4.28 4.30 -14.70
C CYS A 74 -4.28 5.77 -15.12
N LEU A 75 -5.44 6.31 -15.50
CA LEU A 75 -5.60 7.64 -16.08
C LEU A 75 -5.23 8.82 -15.17
N ALA A 76 -4.94 8.61 -13.89
CA ALA A 76 -4.38 9.67 -13.08
C ALA A 76 -2.90 9.96 -13.41
N CYS A 77 -2.15 8.97 -13.93
CA CYS A 77 -0.74 9.10 -14.30
C CYS A 77 -0.46 8.87 -15.80
N HIS A 78 -1.35 8.15 -16.50
CA HIS A 78 -1.23 7.79 -17.92
C HIS A 78 -2.37 8.39 -18.76
N ASN A 79 -2.66 9.67 -18.55
CA ASN A 79 -3.64 10.41 -19.35
C ASN A 79 -2.91 11.34 -20.31
N ASP A 80 -2.06 10.75 -21.14
CA ASP A 80 -1.36 11.48 -22.18
C ASP A 80 -2.37 12.03 -23.19
N PRO A 81 -2.31 13.32 -23.54
CA PRO A 81 -3.19 13.88 -24.56
C PRO A 81 -2.86 13.26 -25.91
N VAL A 82 -3.90 12.75 -26.58
CA VAL A 82 -3.85 12.31 -27.99
C VAL A 82 -3.75 13.48 -28.95
#